data_AF-A0A838QBH2-F1
#
_entry.id   AF-A0A838QBH2-F1
#
_cell.length_a   1.000
_cell.length_b   1.000
_cell.length_c   1.000
_cell.angle_alpha   90.00
_cell.angle_beta   90.00
_cell.angle_gamma   90.00
#
_symmetry.space_group_name_H-M   'P 1'
#
loop_
_entity.id
_entity.type
_entity.pdbx_description
1 polymer ?
#
loop_
_entity_poly.entity_id
_entity_poly.type
_entity_poly.pdbx_seq_one_letter_code
_entity_poly.pdbx_strand_id
1 'polypeptide(L)'
;AGTLPGSTAVSPNPAFELFPLVIDVPDITLRGALKMQVDGGGRATGVGEGGDATTFAPNPAVSTASQSSTTSVAERIIIVNGHPDGPKGHGAVIEGFVFQSGRAPADTAVGGQGIGSFRVRDLVVFGNRFEGGFNSSMDLQASSARVERNHLSGPGSSCDICLAGPGDYIARDNRVLGGGIPGILVFPAVSLPTPSQVEPYTLPATALVTALIVNNEVRDHLKKPVGVGLRVGAVGVGAASVVGTSKVTFTGNNLVNNMFGILIEGAFISRTDATQRRGHIEVTTSGNTFSQSCQNDVLVSLSNSQTAIGVATGPSLVNSTYNITFGADIPWDKAWFSHPAGTGNTLIVNGLNIATGSRRAYDATRSCT
;
A
#
# COMPACT_ATOMS: atom_id res chain seq x y z
N ALA A 1 -14.64 -26.27 5.33
CA ALA A 1 -14.64 -24.79 5.44
C ALA A 1 -15.22 -24.34 6.79
N GLY A 2 -14.68 -23.31 7.43
CA GLY A 2 -15.23 -22.72 8.66
C GLY A 2 -15.38 -21.22 8.50
N THR A 3 -16.55 -20.67 8.83
CA THR A 3 -16.83 -19.22 8.85
C THR A 3 -16.80 -18.75 10.30
N LEU A 4 -16.06 -17.68 10.60
CA LEU A 4 -16.01 -17.09 11.94
C LEU A 4 -16.93 -15.84 12.00
N PRO A 5 -17.70 -15.65 13.09
CA PRO A 5 -18.60 -14.50 13.24
C PRO A 5 -17.84 -13.18 13.48
N GLY A 6 -18.38 -12.06 12.98
CA GLY A 6 -17.83 -10.71 13.17
C GLY A 6 -18.21 -10.05 14.50
N SER A 7 -17.48 -8.98 14.90
CA SER A 7 -17.62 -8.24 16.18
C SER A 7 -19.04 -7.76 16.49
N THR A 8 -19.85 -7.47 15.48
CA THR A 8 -21.20 -6.94 15.68
C THR A 8 -22.26 -8.05 15.76
N ALA A 9 -21.88 -9.32 15.64
CA ALA A 9 -22.73 -10.44 16.00
C ALA A 9 -22.58 -10.75 17.49
N VAL A 10 -23.68 -10.74 18.25
CA VAL A 10 -23.71 -11.34 19.58
C VAL A 10 -23.49 -12.84 19.37
N SER A 11 -22.28 -13.35 19.59
CA SER A 11 -22.05 -14.79 19.54
C SER A 11 -22.76 -15.43 20.74
N PRO A 12 -23.75 -16.32 20.54
CA PRO A 12 -24.36 -17.05 21.64
C PRO A 12 -23.42 -18.12 22.24
N ASN A 13 -22.25 -18.34 21.62
CA ASN A 13 -21.25 -19.29 22.08
C ASN A 13 -19.92 -18.58 22.42
N PRO A 14 -19.52 -18.53 23.70
CA PRO A 14 -18.27 -17.90 24.15
C PRO A 14 -17.01 -18.65 23.68
N ALA A 15 -17.14 -19.83 23.04
CA ALA A 15 -16.01 -20.58 22.49
C ALA A 15 -15.57 -20.13 21.09
N PHE A 16 -16.28 -19.19 20.44
CA PHE A 16 -15.86 -18.62 19.15
C PHE A 16 -15.16 -17.28 19.34
N GLU A 17 -13.98 -17.14 18.73
CA GLU A 17 -13.31 -15.84 18.60
C GLU A 17 -14.12 -14.92 17.70
N LEU A 18 -14.24 -13.65 18.12
CA LEU A 18 -14.89 -12.58 17.36
C LEU A 18 -13.82 -11.76 16.64
N PHE A 19 -14.11 -11.32 15.41
CA PHE A 19 -13.24 -10.35 14.74
C PHE A 19 -13.29 -8.97 15.42
N PRO A 20 -12.22 -8.15 15.35
CA PRO A 20 -10.89 -8.48 14.84
C PRO A 20 -10.20 -9.54 15.72
N LEU A 21 -9.50 -10.48 15.10
CA LEU A 21 -8.53 -11.30 15.81
C LEU A 21 -7.33 -10.43 16.15
N VAL A 22 -7.00 -10.29 17.44
CA VAL A 22 -5.88 -9.47 17.89
C VAL A 22 -4.71 -10.38 18.29
N ILE A 23 -3.56 -10.18 17.64
CA ILE A 23 -2.30 -10.83 17.98
C ILE A 23 -1.42 -9.79 18.69
N ASP A 24 -1.25 -9.97 20.00
CA ASP A 24 -0.46 -9.12 20.88
C ASP A 24 0.60 -9.91 21.67
N VAL A 25 0.88 -11.14 21.24
CA VAL A 25 1.89 -12.06 21.76
C VAL A 25 2.90 -12.45 20.67
N PRO A 26 4.15 -12.79 21.02
CA PRO A 26 5.20 -12.99 20.03
C PRO A 26 5.11 -14.35 19.37
N ASP A 27 5.67 -14.43 18.15
CA ASP A 27 5.98 -15.67 17.44
C ASP A 27 4.77 -16.59 17.21
N ILE A 28 3.57 -16.02 17.09
CA ILE A 28 2.36 -16.76 16.74
C ILE A 28 2.29 -17.00 15.23
N THR A 29 2.03 -18.24 14.85
CA THR A 29 1.68 -18.60 13.48
C THR A 29 0.20 -18.92 13.38
N LEU A 30 -0.54 -18.12 12.63
CA LEU A 30 -1.86 -18.47 12.12
C LEU A 30 -1.69 -19.17 10.78
N ARG A 31 -2.16 -20.42 10.70
CA ARG A 31 -2.05 -21.25 9.50
C ARG A 31 -3.41 -21.73 9.03
N GLY A 32 -3.81 -21.32 7.84
CA GLY A 32 -4.96 -21.84 7.13
C GLY A 32 -4.61 -23.00 6.20
N ALA A 33 -5.63 -23.62 5.61
CA ALA A 33 -5.49 -24.78 4.75
C ALA A 33 -5.14 -24.44 3.27
N LEU A 34 -5.19 -23.17 2.86
CA LEU A 34 -4.87 -22.78 1.49
C LEU A 34 -3.37 -22.96 1.23
N LYS A 35 -3.05 -23.78 0.23
CA LYS A 35 -1.70 -23.86 -0.33
C LYS A 35 -1.68 -23.09 -1.63
N MET A 36 -1.14 -21.88 -1.63
CA MET A 36 -1.12 -21.02 -2.82
C MET A 36 -0.28 -21.64 -3.95
N GLN A 37 -0.92 -21.89 -5.09
CA GLN A 37 -0.19 -22.21 -6.32
C GLN A 37 0.57 -20.98 -6.82
N VAL A 38 1.70 -21.25 -7.48
CA VAL A 38 2.53 -20.23 -8.12
C VAL A 38 2.64 -20.48 -9.62
N ASP A 39 2.80 -19.41 -10.40
CA ASP A 39 3.06 -19.50 -11.83
C ASP A 39 4.53 -19.82 -12.13
N GLY A 40 4.87 -19.93 -13.42
CA GLY A 40 6.25 -20.20 -13.86
C GLY A 40 7.28 -19.12 -13.47
N GLY A 41 6.83 -17.93 -13.06
CA GLY A 41 7.66 -16.86 -12.51
C GLY A 41 7.70 -16.86 -10.97
N GLY A 42 7.05 -17.82 -10.30
CA GLY A 42 6.98 -17.93 -8.84
C GLY A 42 5.92 -17.05 -8.18
N ARG A 43 5.04 -16.39 -8.95
CA ARG A 43 4.02 -15.45 -8.43
C ARG A 43 2.75 -16.19 -8.07
N ALA A 44 2.04 -15.70 -7.04
CA ALA A 44 0.75 -16.25 -6.63
C ALA A 44 -0.27 -16.31 -7.78
N THR A 45 -1.01 -17.41 -7.91
CA THR A 45 -2.07 -17.55 -8.93
C THR A 45 -3.47 -17.29 -8.39
N GLY A 46 -3.66 -17.28 -7.07
CA GLY A 46 -4.98 -17.25 -6.43
C GLY A 46 -5.69 -18.61 -6.36
N VAL A 47 -5.12 -19.64 -6.98
CA VAL A 47 -5.62 -21.02 -6.94
C VAL A 47 -4.93 -21.76 -5.80
N GLY A 48 -5.71 -22.50 -5.01
CA GLY A 48 -5.18 -23.36 -3.94
C GLY A 48 -4.88 -24.79 -4.42
N GLU A 49 -3.83 -25.42 -3.88
CA GLU A 49 -3.61 -26.86 -3.97
C GLU A 49 -4.41 -27.59 -2.86
N GLY A 50 -5.25 -28.55 -3.24
CA GLY A 50 -6.01 -29.40 -2.30
C GLY A 50 -7.47 -28.99 -2.11
N GLY A 51 -8.18 -29.71 -1.22
CA GLY A 51 -9.58 -29.44 -0.86
C GLY A 51 -9.72 -28.48 0.33
N ASP A 52 -10.83 -27.72 0.35
CA ASP A 52 -11.29 -26.74 1.35
C ASP A 52 -10.23 -25.79 1.95
N ALA A 53 -10.23 -24.53 1.48
CA ALA A 53 -9.47 -23.46 2.11
C ALA A 53 -10.08 -23.00 3.45
N THR A 54 -9.25 -22.52 4.39
CA THR A 54 -9.72 -21.83 5.58
C THR A 54 -10.05 -20.38 5.23
N THR A 55 -11.30 -19.98 5.45
CA THR A 55 -11.79 -18.66 5.05
C THR A 55 -12.11 -17.79 6.27
N PHE A 56 -11.52 -16.61 6.33
CA PHE A 56 -11.97 -15.54 7.21
C PHE A 56 -13.00 -14.69 6.47
N ALA A 57 -14.26 -14.72 6.93
CA ALA A 57 -15.36 -13.96 6.37
C ALA A 57 -16.22 -13.39 7.51
N PRO A 58 -16.04 -12.11 7.87
CA PRO A 58 -16.84 -11.48 8.92
C PRO A 58 -18.33 -11.52 8.59
N ASN A 59 -19.14 -11.82 9.60
CA ASN A 59 -20.59 -11.73 9.54
C ASN A 59 -21.11 -10.95 10.76
N PRO A 60 -21.67 -9.74 10.57
CA PRO A 60 -21.89 -9.07 9.29
C PRO A 60 -20.59 -8.57 8.64
N ALA A 61 -20.70 -8.13 7.38
CA ALA A 61 -19.58 -7.65 6.58
C ALA A 61 -18.81 -6.51 7.27
N VAL A 62 -17.50 -6.41 7.00
CA VAL A 62 -16.67 -5.34 7.58
C VAL A 62 -17.22 -3.96 7.25
N SER A 63 -17.36 -3.11 8.26
CA SER A 63 -17.96 -1.79 8.09
C SER A 63 -17.17 -0.90 7.13
N THR A 64 -17.89 -0.08 6.37
CA THR A 64 -17.28 1.02 5.62
C THR A 64 -16.85 2.08 6.63
N ALA A 65 -15.55 2.30 6.83
CA ALA A 65 -15.12 3.56 7.41
C ALA A 65 -15.71 4.69 6.54
N SER A 66 -16.27 5.71 7.17
CA SER A 66 -16.79 6.87 6.43
C SER A 66 -15.64 7.49 5.64
N GLN A 67 -15.78 7.55 4.31
CA GLN A 67 -14.79 8.13 3.40
C GLN A 67 -14.51 9.63 3.72
N SER A 68 -15.30 10.26 4.59
CA SER A 68 -15.23 11.70 4.87
C SER A 68 -14.63 12.06 6.24
N SER A 69 -14.25 11.11 7.09
CA SER A 69 -13.81 11.45 8.44
C SER A 69 -12.51 10.77 8.85
N THR A 70 -11.53 11.56 9.24
CA THR A 70 -10.32 11.15 9.97
C THR A 70 -10.63 10.59 11.37
N THR A 71 -11.89 10.23 11.67
CA THR A 71 -12.37 9.81 12.99
C THR A 71 -12.99 8.40 12.99
N SER A 72 -13.22 7.76 11.84
CA SER A 72 -13.71 6.37 11.78
C SER A 72 -12.59 5.39 11.48
N VAL A 73 -12.36 4.43 12.38
CA VAL A 73 -11.39 3.33 12.20
C VAL A 73 -12.03 2.28 11.27
N ALA A 74 -11.36 1.92 10.18
CA ALA A 74 -11.79 0.79 9.36
C ALA A 74 -11.70 -0.52 10.16
N GLU A 75 -12.77 -1.32 10.15
CA GLU A 75 -12.75 -2.67 10.74
C GLU A 75 -11.68 -3.53 10.08
N ARG A 76 -11.00 -4.34 10.88
CA ARG A 76 -9.92 -5.24 10.46
C ARG A 76 -10.32 -6.68 10.75
N ILE A 77 -9.91 -7.63 9.92
CA ILE A 77 -10.08 -9.05 10.23
C ILE A 77 -9.01 -9.49 11.22
N ILE A 78 -7.75 -9.11 10.99
CA ILE A 78 -6.63 -9.38 11.89
C ILE A 78 -5.92 -8.07 12.24
N ILE A 79 -5.62 -7.91 13.51
CA ILE A 79 -4.76 -6.84 14.05
C ILE A 79 -3.53 -7.50 14.67
N VAL A 80 -2.34 -7.08 14.25
CA VAL A 80 -1.09 -7.44 14.93
C VAL A 80 -0.54 -6.19 15.61
N ASN A 81 -0.42 -6.22 16.94
CA ASN A 81 0.00 -5.05 17.72
C ASN A 81 1.35 -5.27 18.40
N GLY A 82 2.25 -4.31 18.25
CA GLY A 82 3.51 -4.20 18.98
C GLY A 82 3.54 -2.96 19.89
N HIS A 83 4.10 -3.10 21.09
CA HIS A 83 4.27 -2.03 22.09
C HIS A 83 5.65 -2.14 22.79
N PRO A 84 6.38 -1.03 23.03
CA PRO A 84 7.68 -1.04 23.73
C PRO A 84 7.68 -1.65 25.15
N ASP A 85 6.70 -1.27 25.97
CA ASP A 85 6.47 -1.80 27.33
C ASP A 85 5.34 -2.86 27.43
N GLY A 86 4.94 -3.49 26.32
CA GLY A 86 3.67 -4.25 26.25
C GLY A 86 3.56 -5.18 25.03
N PRO A 87 2.37 -5.32 24.40
CA PRO A 87 2.08 -6.19 23.25
C PRO A 87 3.27 -6.59 22.38
N LYS A 88 3.45 -7.90 22.21
CA LYS A 88 4.63 -8.50 21.61
C LYS A 88 4.34 -9.16 20.28
N GLY A 89 3.39 -8.69 19.46
CA GLY A 89 3.03 -9.31 18.17
C GLY A 89 4.15 -9.47 17.12
N HIS A 90 5.40 -9.21 17.49
CA HIS A 90 6.60 -9.46 16.70
C HIS A 90 6.74 -10.93 16.30
N GLY A 91 7.26 -11.18 15.10
CA GLY A 91 7.45 -12.53 14.58
C GLY A 91 6.16 -13.24 14.16
N ALA A 92 5.01 -12.55 14.18
CA ALA A 92 3.74 -13.15 13.77
C ALA A 92 3.79 -13.60 12.30
N VAL A 93 3.23 -14.78 12.03
CA VAL A 93 3.08 -15.34 10.68
C VAL A 93 1.60 -15.56 10.40
N ILE A 94 1.11 -15.03 9.28
CA ILE A 94 -0.27 -15.22 8.82
C ILE A 94 -0.21 -15.84 7.43
N GLU A 95 -0.59 -17.12 7.33
CA GLU A 95 -0.42 -17.88 6.09
C GLU A 95 -1.60 -18.77 5.72
N GLY A 96 -1.81 -18.95 4.42
CA GLY A 96 -2.69 -19.96 3.87
C GLY A 96 -4.19 -19.74 4.14
N PHE A 97 -4.64 -18.49 4.22
CA PHE A 97 -6.06 -18.16 4.35
C PHE A 97 -6.66 -17.58 3.09
N VAL A 98 -7.98 -17.72 2.96
CA VAL A 98 -8.82 -16.87 2.11
C VAL A 98 -9.45 -15.79 2.98
N PHE A 99 -9.28 -14.52 2.61
CA PHE A 99 -9.90 -13.38 3.27
C PHE A 99 -11.04 -12.85 2.40
N GLN A 100 -12.22 -12.73 3.00
CA GLN A 100 -13.40 -12.12 2.42
C GLN A 100 -13.83 -10.95 3.28
N SER A 101 -14.23 -9.85 2.66
CA SER A 101 -14.78 -8.68 3.36
C SER A 101 -16.17 -8.97 3.97
N GLY A 102 -16.80 -10.10 3.62
CA GLY A 102 -18.19 -10.40 3.97
C GLY A 102 -19.21 -9.64 3.10
N ARG A 103 -18.75 -8.81 2.16
CA ARG A 103 -19.61 -8.09 1.20
C ARG A 103 -19.97 -8.98 0.02
N ALA A 104 -21.18 -8.80 -0.51
CA ALA A 104 -21.61 -9.49 -1.72
C ALA A 104 -20.78 -9.01 -2.93
N PRO A 105 -20.47 -9.86 -3.92
CA PRO A 105 -19.71 -9.46 -5.11
C PRO A 105 -20.31 -8.30 -5.93
N ALA A 106 -21.61 -8.04 -5.79
CA ALA A 106 -22.31 -6.94 -6.45
C ALA A 106 -22.29 -5.62 -5.65
N ASP A 107 -21.77 -5.63 -4.41
CA ASP A 107 -21.63 -4.43 -3.61
C ASP A 107 -20.50 -3.56 -4.17
N THR A 108 -20.83 -2.33 -4.54
CA THR A 108 -19.84 -1.35 -5.03
C THR A 108 -19.18 -0.60 -3.87
N ALA A 109 -19.71 -0.72 -2.65
CA ALA A 109 -19.10 -0.18 -1.47
C ALA A 109 -17.94 -1.08 -1.01
N VAL A 110 -16.73 -0.53 -1.03
CA VAL A 110 -15.56 -1.16 -0.41
C VAL A 110 -15.46 -0.74 1.05
N GLY A 111 -15.11 -1.67 1.94
CA GLY A 111 -15.07 -1.42 3.38
C GLY A 111 -14.08 -2.32 4.11
N GLY A 112 -13.67 -1.89 5.31
CA GLY A 112 -12.73 -2.61 6.16
C GLY A 112 -11.38 -2.97 5.54
N GLN A 113 -10.64 -3.77 6.28
CA GLN A 113 -9.27 -4.18 5.98
C GLN A 113 -9.07 -5.66 6.33
N GLY A 114 -8.22 -6.34 5.56
CA GLY A 114 -7.85 -7.73 5.87
C GLY A 114 -6.93 -7.79 7.08
N ILE A 115 -5.68 -7.36 6.90
CA ILE A 115 -4.65 -7.40 7.94
C ILE A 115 -4.17 -5.98 8.23
N GLY A 116 -4.22 -5.57 9.50
CA GLY A 116 -3.55 -4.37 10.00
C GLY A 116 -2.40 -4.75 10.93
N SER A 117 -1.27 -4.06 10.82
CA SER A 117 -0.20 -4.16 11.83
C SER A 117 0.23 -2.80 12.34
N PHE A 118 0.67 -2.76 13.60
CA PHE A 118 1.04 -1.53 14.29
C PHE A 118 2.31 -1.76 15.10
N ARG A 119 3.43 -1.15 14.69
CA ARG A 119 4.72 -1.20 15.40
C ARG A 119 5.28 -2.62 15.55
N VAL A 120 5.02 -3.50 14.58
CA VAL A 120 5.42 -4.91 14.63
C VAL A 120 6.76 -5.10 13.90
N ARG A 121 7.61 -6.00 14.39
CA ARG A 121 8.81 -6.45 13.68
C ARG A 121 8.62 -7.88 13.20
N ASP A 122 9.28 -8.22 12.11
CA ASP A 122 9.34 -9.58 11.58
C ASP A 122 7.97 -10.21 11.26
N LEU A 123 6.98 -9.39 10.91
CA LEU A 123 5.67 -9.89 10.45
C LEU A 123 5.82 -10.59 9.10
N VAL A 124 5.24 -11.77 8.95
CA VAL A 124 5.16 -12.48 7.67
C VAL A 124 3.70 -12.67 7.26
N VAL A 125 3.34 -12.20 6.08
CA VAL A 125 2.05 -12.44 5.44
C VAL A 125 2.30 -13.23 4.16
N PHE A 126 1.99 -14.52 4.17
CA PHE A 126 2.44 -15.45 3.14
C PHE A 126 1.30 -16.27 2.53
N GLY A 127 1.24 -16.36 1.20
CA GLY A 127 0.41 -17.38 0.55
C GLY A 127 -1.11 -17.22 0.77
N ASN A 128 -1.59 -16.02 1.09
CA ASN A 128 -3.01 -15.76 1.33
C ASN A 128 -3.72 -15.30 0.04
N ARG A 129 -5.03 -15.50 0.00
CA ARG A 129 -5.92 -14.97 -1.04
C ARG A 129 -6.86 -13.94 -0.45
N PHE A 130 -6.82 -12.70 -0.94
CA PHE A 130 -7.78 -11.65 -0.60
C PHE A 130 -8.78 -11.50 -1.75
N GLU A 131 -10.04 -11.76 -1.45
CA GLU A 131 -11.16 -11.51 -2.35
C GLU A 131 -11.57 -10.03 -2.25
N GLY A 132 -12.34 -9.56 -3.23
CA GLY A 132 -12.67 -8.13 -3.36
C GLY A 132 -13.48 -7.53 -2.20
N GLY A 133 -13.62 -6.21 -2.24
CA GLY A 133 -14.47 -5.46 -1.33
C GLY A 133 -13.76 -4.88 -0.10
N PHE A 134 -12.44 -5.07 0.02
CA PHE A 134 -11.64 -4.40 1.05
C PHE A 134 -11.31 -2.96 0.64
N ASN A 135 -11.29 -2.03 1.59
CA ASN A 135 -10.67 -0.72 1.34
C ASN A 135 -9.15 -0.85 1.15
N SER A 136 -8.54 -1.71 1.98
CA SER A 136 -7.14 -2.17 1.85
C SER A 136 -7.05 -3.64 2.25
N SER A 137 -6.37 -4.49 1.49
CA SER A 137 -6.13 -5.88 1.94
C SER A 137 -5.15 -5.91 3.10
N MET A 138 -4.09 -5.09 3.02
CA MET A 138 -3.06 -4.99 4.05
C MET A 138 -2.71 -3.52 4.33
N ASP A 139 -2.70 -3.16 5.61
CA ASP A 139 -2.30 -1.86 6.12
C ASP A 139 -1.25 -2.03 7.22
N LEU A 140 0.03 -1.95 6.83
CA LEU A 140 1.16 -2.31 7.67
C LEU A 140 1.86 -1.07 8.20
N GLN A 141 1.46 -0.64 9.40
CA GLN A 141 1.85 0.64 9.99
C GLN A 141 3.03 0.51 10.95
N ALA A 142 4.04 1.36 10.76
CA ALA A 142 5.26 1.46 11.53
C ALA A 142 5.95 0.10 11.79
N SER A 143 5.96 -0.79 10.80
CA SER A 143 6.32 -2.21 10.99
C SER A 143 7.52 -2.63 10.14
N SER A 144 8.09 -3.78 10.46
CA SER A 144 8.95 -4.53 9.53
C SER A 144 8.22 -5.81 9.13
N ALA A 145 8.02 -5.98 7.83
CA ALA A 145 7.17 -7.06 7.32
C ALA A 145 7.60 -7.61 5.96
N ARG A 146 7.33 -8.90 5.77
CA ARG A 146 7.48 -9.64 4.51
C ARG A 146 6.09 -10.04 4.00
N VAL A 147 5.71 -9.50 2.86
CA VAL A 147 4.45 -9.79 2.17
C VAL A 147 4.77 -10.60 0.92
N GLU A 148 4.49 -11.90 0.97
CA GLU A 148 5.03 -12.83 -0.03
C GLU A 148 3.95 -13.75 -0.61
N ARG A 149 3.93 -13.89 -1.93
CA ARG A 149 3.07 -14.85 -2.64
C ARG A 149 1.58 -14.74 -2.25
N ASN A 150 1.10 -13.53 -2.01
CA ASN A 150 -0.32 -13.29 -1.79
C ASN A 150 -1.00 -12.96 -3.13
N HIS A 151 -2.25 -13.36 -3.26
CA HIS A 151 -3.12 -13.00 -4.36
C HIS A 151 -4.22 -12.06 -3.88
N LEU A 152 -4.27 -10.84 -4.42
CA LEU A 152 -5.23 -9.82 -4.05
C LEU A 152 -6.07 -9.47 -5.28
N SER A 153 -7.39 -9.41 -5.12
CA SER A 153 -8.31 -9.21 -6.25
C SER A 153 -9.44 -8.24 -5.91
N GLY A 154 -9.91 -7.55 -6.93
CA GLY A 154 -11.10 -6.70 -6.87
C GLY A 154 -10.80 -5.26 -6.45
N PRO A 155 -11.74 -4.34 -6.68
CA PRO A 155 -11.50 -2.92 -6.47
C PRO A 155 -11.29 -2.62 -5.00
N GLY A 156 -10.19 -1.94 -4.69
CA GLY A 156 -9.97 -1.24 -3.42
C GLY A 156 -10.27 0.26 -3.54
N SER A 157 -10.20 1.00 -2.42
CA SER A 157 -10.29 2.47 -2.47
C SER A 157 -9.03 3.20 -2.03
N SER A 158 -8.14 2.58 -1.26
CA SER A 158 -6.94 3.22 -0.72
C SER A 158 -5.64 2.64 -1.26
N CYS A 159 -5.31 1.39 -0.96
CA CYS A 159 -4.13 0.64 -1.41
C CYS A 159 -4.44 -0.85 -1.25
N ASP A 160 -3.89 -1.72 -2.09
CA ASP A 160 -4.04 -3.17 -1.83
C ASP A 160 -3.04 -3.61 -0.74
N ILE A 161 -1.78 -3.13 -0.86
CA ILE A 161 -0.72 -3.29 0.13
C ILE A 161 -0.17 -1.92 0.51
N CYS A 162 -0.46 -1.46 1.73
CA CYS A 162 0.13 -0.28 2.32
C CYS A 162 1.34 -0.65 3.20
N LEU A 163 2.52 -0.16 2.81
CA LEU A 163 3.76 -0.23 3.56
C LEU A 163 4.00 1.16 4.17
N ALA A 164 3.38 1.38 5.33
CA ALA A 164 3.25 2.68 5.96
C ALA A 164 4.26 2.79 7.11
N GLY A 165 5.41 3.40 6.86
CA GLY A 165 6.54 3.45 7.79
C GLY A 165 6.34 4.32 9.04
N PRO A 166 7.39 4.45 9.87
CA PRO A 166 8.77 4.00 9.63
C PRO A 166 8.95 2.48 9.70
N GLY A 167 9.92 1.92 8.97
CA GLY A 167 10.22 0.48 9.02
C GLY A 167 10.82 -0.11 7.74
N ASP A 168 11.08 -1.42 7.76
CA ASP A 168 11.73 -2.15 6.65
C ASP A 168 10.81 -3.24 6.09
N TYR A 169 10.50 -3.15 4.80
CA TYR A 169 9.50 -3.98 4.16
C TYR A 169 10.02 -4.75 2.95
N ILE A 170 9.49 -5.95 2.73
CA ILE A 170 9.66 -6.70 1.50
C ILE A 170 8.28 -7.08 0.97
N ALA A 171 7.97 -6.74 -0.28
CA ALA A 171 6.82 -7.29 -0.99
C ALA A 171 7.33 -8.07 -2.20
N ARG A 172 7.11 -9.38 -2.21
CA ARG A 172 7.64 -10.24 -3.26
C ARG A 172 6.68 -11.28 -3.79
N ASP A 173 6.79 -11.56 -5.08
CA ASP A 173 6.08 -12.68 -5.73
C ASP A 173 4.54 -12.60 -5.57
N ASN A 174 3.99 -11.42 -5.27
CA ASN A 174 2.55 -11.21 -5.11
C ASN A 174 1.90 -10.98 -6.48
N ARG A 175 0.58 -11.24 -6.54
CA ARG A 175 -0.27 -10.87 -7.67
C ARG A 175 -1.42 -10.00 -7.18
N VAL A 176 -1.49 -8.77 -7.68
CA VAL A 176 -2.43 -7.74 -7.25
C VAL A 176 -3.26 -7.29 -8.46
N LEU A 177 -4.56 -7.60 -8.45
CA LEU A 177 -5.43 -7.54 -9.62
C LEU A 177 -6.64 -6.62 -9.41
N GLY A 178 -6.88 -5.73 -10.37
CA GLY A 178 -8.14 -4.97 -10.44
C GLY A 178 -8.37 -4.04 -9.25
N GLY A 179 -7.29 -3.48 -8.71
CA GLY A 179 -7.33 -2.67 -7.49
C GLY A 179 -7.70 -1.21 -7.71
N GLY A 180 -7.66 -0.46 -6.61
CA GLY A 180 -8.13 0.92 -6.51
C GLY A 180 -7.17 1.98 -7.04
N ILE A 181 -6.62 2.78 -6.11
CA ILE A 181 -5.69 3.86 -6.46
C ILE A 181 -4.27 3.26 -6.60
N PRO A 182 -3.43 3.04 -5.57
CA PRO A 182 -2.26 2.19 -5.70
C PRO A 182 -2.53 0.70 -5.48
N GLY A 183 -1.80 -0.15 -6.20
CA GLY A 183 -1.61 -1.54 -5.82
C GLY A 183 -0.73 -1.65 -4.58
N ILE A 184 0.54 -1.25 -4.73
CA ILE A 184 1.51 -1.22 -3.63
C ILE A 184 1.93 0.22 -3.36
N LEU A 185 1.72 0.68 -2.12
CA LEU A 185 2.03 2.04 -1.68
C LEU A 185 3.07 2.02 -0.55
N VAL A 186 4.15 2.78 -0.72
CA VAL A 186 5.19 3.01 0.30
C VAL A 186 5.21 4.49 0.71
N PHE A 187 5.23 4.78 2.01
CA PHE A 187 5.42 6.14 2.53
C PHE A 187 5.98 6.10 3.96
N PRO A 188 6.68 7.16 4.42
CA PRO A 188 7.60 7.06 5.54
C PRO A 188 6.97 7.17 6.93
N ALA A 189 5.75 7.71 7.04
CA ALA A 189 5.10 7.95 8.31
C ALA A 189 3.57 7.86 8.18
N VAL A 190 2.88 7.45 9.25
CA VAL A 190 1.42 7.43 9.28
C VAL A 190 0.91 7.92 10.62
N SER A 191 -0.11 8.78 10.58
CA SER A 191 -0.90 9.18 11.74
C SER A 191 -2.37 9.07 11.38
N LEU A 192 -2.91 7.89 11.64
CA LEU A 192 -4.32 7.56 11.50
C LEU A 192 -4.86 7.14 12.87
N PRO A 193 -6.19 7.27 13.11
CA PRO A 193 -6.81 6.73 14.31
C PRO A 193 -6.45 5.25 14.50
N THR A 194 -5.98 4.91 15.69
CA THR A 194 -5.73 3.51 16.07
C THR A 194 -7.03 2.86 16.54
N PRO A 195 -7.21 1.55 16.30
CA PRO A 195 -8.29 0.78 16.94
C PRO A 195 -8.26 0.92 18.47
N SER A 196 -9.39 0.73 19.15
CA SER A 196 -9.48 0.84 20.62
C SER A 196 -8.57 -0.14 21.37
N GLN A 197 -8.16 -1.23 20.71
CA GLN A 197 -7.21 -2.24 21.23
C GLN A 197 -5.74 -1.90 20.96
N VAL A 198 -5.44 -0.73 20.36
CA VAL A 198 -4.10 -0.32 19.96
C VAL A 198 -3.81 1.06 20.53
N GLU A 199 -2.73 1.18 21.30
CA GLU A 199 -2.33 2.45 21.90
C GLU A 199 -1.89 3.47 20.84
N PRO A 200 -2.16 4.78 21.05
CA PRO A 200 -1.76 5.82 20.11
C PRO A 200 -0.26 5.80 19.83
N TYR A 201 0.12 6.14 18.60
CA TYR A 201 1.52 6.28 18.19
C TYR A 201 1.95 7.74 18.25
N THR A 202 3.05 8.02 18.96
CA THR A 202 3.69 9.34 18.91
C THR A 202 4.57 9.43 17.66
N LEU A 203 4.24 10.35 16.77
CA LEU A 203 5.04 10.59 15.57
C LEU A 203 6.45 11.09 15.91
N PRO A 204 7.49 10.52 15.30
CA PRO A 204 8.85 11.05 15.42
C PRO A 204 9.00 12.32 14.58
N ALA A 205 10.03 13.13 14.87
CA ALA A 205 10.35 14.31 14.05
C ALA A 205 10.85 13.95 12.63
N THR A 206 11.51 12.80 12.51
CA THR A 206 12.01 12.25 11.24
C THR A 206 11.65 10.78 11.13
N ALA A 207 11.47 10.27 9.92
CA ALA A 207 11.13 8.87 9.69
C ALA A 207 11.82 8.33 8.44
N LEU A 208 12.17 7.04 8.48
CA LEU A 208 12.74 6.30 7.37
C LEU A 208 11.86 5.08 7.09
N VAL A 209 11.50 4.88 5.83
CA VAL A 209 10.98 3.62 5.33
C VAL A 209 11.92 3.04 4.29
N THR A 210 12.26 1.76 4.42
CA THR A 210 12.95 1.00 3.40
C THR A 210 12.00 -0.03 2.82
N ALA A 211 11.96 -0.19 1.50
CA ALA A 211 11.16 -1.23 0.86
C ALA A 211 11.86 -1.89 -0.33
N LEU A 212 11.82 -3.22 -0.38
CA LEU A 212 12.18 -4.01 -1.56
C LEU A 212 10.90 -4.62 -2.16
N ILE A 213 10.57 -4.19 -3.38
CA ILE A 213 9.38 -4.64 -4.10
C ILE A 213 9.85 -5.40 -5.33
N VAL A 214 9.75 -6.73 -5.28
CA VAL A 214 10.38 -7.62 -6.26
C VAL A 214 9.44 -8.66 -6.86
N ASN A 215 9.49 -8.82 -8.18
CA ASN A 215 8.77 -9.87 -8.90
C ASN A 215 7.26 -9.92 -8.60
N ASN A 216 6.63 -8.78 -8.32
CA ASN A 216 5.19 -8.70 -8.18
C ASN A 216 4.54 -8.49 -9.55
N GLU A 217 3.34 -9.00 -9.75
CA GLU A 217 2.45 -8.55 -10.81
C GLU A 217 1.41 -7.60 -10.24
N VAL A 218 1.32 -6.40 -10.79
CA VAL A 218 0.32 -5.40 -10.39
C VAL A 218 -0.40 -4.90 -11.64
N ARG A 219 -1.72 -5.12 -11.69
CA ARG A 219 -2.48 -4.82 -12.89
C ARG A 219 -3.87 -4.28 -12.66
N ASP A 220 -4.34 -3.59 -13.69
CA ASP A 220 -5.71 -3.09 -13.83
C ASP A 220 -6.05 -1.99 -12.78
N HIS A 221 -5.05 -1.26 -12.27
CA HIS A 221 -5.26 -0.08 -11.42
C HIS A 221 -5.59 1.16 -12.26
N LEU A 222 -6.84 1.21 -12.71
CA LEU A 222 -7.33 2.17 -13.72
C LEU A 222 -8.14 3.34 -13.14
N LYS A 223 -8.26 3.46 -11.81
CA LYS A 223 -9.07 4.51 -11.17
C LYS A 223 -8.58 5.91 -11.57
N LYS A 224 -9.43 6.68 -12.26
CA LYS A 224 -9.08 8.06 -12.61
C LYS A 224 -9.08 8.97 -11.36
N PRO A 225 -8.15 9.94 -11.26
CA PRO A 225 -7.11 10.26 -12.25
C PRO A 225 -5.74 9.60 -12.00
N VAL A 226 -5.56 8.83 -10.92
CA VAL A 226 -4.23 8.44 -10.39
C VAL A 226 -4.11 6.96 -10.00
N GLY A 227 -4.83 6.08 -10.69
CA GLY A 227 -4.62 4.63 -10.59
C GLY A 227 -3.16 4.30 -10.88
N VAL A 228 -2.56 3.42 -10.09
CA VAL A 228 -1.14 3.14 -10.21
C VAL A 228 -0.79 1.76 -9.70
N GLY A 229 0.16 1.10 -10.37
CA GLY A 229 0.71 -0.16 -9.88
C GLY A 229 1.52 0.04 -8.61
N LEU A 230 2.65 0.75 -8.70
CA LEU A 230 3.57 1.00 -7.59
C LEU A 230 3.67 2.49 -7.27
N ARG A 231 3.52 2.86 -5.99
CA ARG A 231 3.54 4.27 -5.56
C ARG A 231 4.48 4.49 -4.39
N VAL A 232 5.29 5.54 -4.46
CA VAL A 232 6.15 6.03 -3.37
C VAL A 232 5.76 7.47 -3.03
N GLY A 233 5.46 7.71 -1.76
CA GLY A 233 5.26 9.05 -1.21
C GLY A 233 6.47 9.54 -0.42
N ALA A 234 6.77 10.83 -0.51
CA ALA A 234 7.79 11.48 0.31
C ALA A 234 7.25 11.91 1.68
N VAL A 235 5.95 12.23 1.77
CA VAL A 235 5.25 12.65 2.98
C VAL A 235 4.19 11.62 3.33
N GLY A 236 3.98 11.41 4.63
CA GLY A 236 3.08 10.42 5.19
C GLY A 236 1.62 10.84 5.34
N VAL A 237 0.71 9.88 5.38
CA VAL A 237 -0.72 10.13 5.63
C VAL A 237 -0.93 10.66 7.05
N GLY A 238 -1.53 11.84 7.19
CA GLY A 238 -1.78 12.46 8.50
C GLY A 238 -0.51 12.88 9.25
N ALA A 239 0.67 12.69 8.67
CA ALA A 239 1.97 12.85 9.31
C ALA A 239 2.83 13.91 8.60
N ALA A 240 2.21 15.00 8.14
CA ALA A 240 2.91 16.03 7.36
C ALA A 240 4.01 16.75 8.15
N SER A 241 3.91 16.79 9.48
CA SER A 241 4.94 17.33 10.37
C SER A 241 6.21 16.48 10.46
N VAL A 242 6.21 15.26 9.91
CA VAL A 242 7.35 14.35 9.94
C VAL A 242 8.19 14.54 8.69
N VAL A 243 9.48 14.83 8.85
CA VAL A 243 10.42 14.84 7.73
C VAL A 243 10.77 13.40 7.36
N GLY A 244 10.10 12.88 6.34
CA GLY A 244 10.21 11.50 5.90
C GLY A 244 11.32 11.27 4.86
N THR A 245 11.87 10.06 4.85
CA THR A 245 12.71 9.53 3.76
C THR A 245 12.18 8.17 3.33
N SER A 246 11.85 8.02 2.05
CA SER A 246 11.45 6.74 1.46
C SER A 246 12.58 6.18 0.60
N LYS A 247 13.17 5.05 1.01
CA LYS A 247 14.20 4.32 0.25
C LYS A 247 13.60 3.06 -0.36
N VAL A 248 13.40 3.02 -1.67
CA VAL A 248 12.63 1.96 -2.32
C VAL A 248 13.38 1.37 -3.50
N THR A 249 13.41 0.04 -3.58
CA THR A 249 13.90 -0.69 -4.76
C THR A 249 12.74 -1.41 -5.45
N PHE A 250 12.56 -1.15 -6.74
CA PHE A 250 11.60 -1.82 -7.62
C PHE A 250 12.34 -2.70 -8.62
N THR A 251 12.25 -4.03 -8.49
CA THR A 251 12.97 -4.92 -9.40
C THR A 251 12.15 -6.10 -9.91
N GLY A 252 12.23 -6.36 -11.23
CA GLY A 252 11.57 -7.52 -11.83
C GLY A 252 10.03 -7.52 -11.77
N ASN A 253 9.38 -6.40 -11.47
CA ASN A 253 7.91 -6.36 -11.36
C ASN A 253 7.25 -6.30 -12.75
N ASN A 254 6.07 -6.90 -12.88
CA ASN A 254 5.23 -6.80 -14.07
C ASN A 254 4.06 -5.85 -13.83
N LEU A 255 4.05 -4.72 -14.53
CA LEU A 255 3.09 -3.63 -14.37
C LEU A 255 2.23 -3.56 -15.63
N VAL A 256 0.99 -4.05 -15.52
CA VAL A 256 0.13 -4.29 -16.68
C VAL A 256 -1.15 -3.48 -16.60
N ASN A 257 -1.51 -2.74 -17.64
CA ASN A 257 -2.80 -2.06 -17.76
C ASN A 257 -3.14 -1.17 -16.54
N ASN A 258 -2.15 -0.43 -16.03
CA ASN A 258 -2.35 0.54 -14.95
C ASN A 258 -2.53 1.94 -15.53
N MET A 259 -3.16 2.88 -14.82
CA MET A 259 -3.20 4.28 -15.29
C MET A 259 -1.78 4.87 -15.32
N PHE A 260 -1.00 4.61 -14.27
CA PHE A 260 0.45 4.75 -14.25
C PHE A 260 1.13 3.45 -13.79
N GLY A 261 2.27 3.08 -14.37
CA GLY A 261 3.03 1.93 -13.87
C GLY A 261 3.63 2.21 -12.49
N ILE A 262 4.48 3.24 -12.41
CA ILE A 262 5.15 3.72 -11.20
C ILE A 262 4.86 5.20 -10.98
N LEU A 263 4.58 5.57 -9.73
CA LEU A 263 4.39 6.95 -9.29
C LEU A 263 5.32 7.27 -8.12
N ILE A 264 6.22 8.23 -8.30
CA ILE A 264 7.15 8.71 -7.27
C ILE A 264 6.77 10.16 -6.99
N GLU A 265 6.16 10.44 -5.84
CA GLU A 265 5.54 11.75 -5.63
C GLU A 265 5.70 12.33 -4.22
N GLY A 266 5.36 13.61 -4.06
CA GLY A 266 5.33 14.24 -2.74
C GLY A 266 4.38 13.53 -1.78
N ALA A 267 3.21 13.11 -2.27
CA ALA A 267 2.10 12.53 -1.50
C ALA A 267 1.66 13.38 -0.28
N PHE A 268 0.40 13.27 0.14
CA PHE A 268 -0.14 13.79 1.42
C PHE A 268 0.40 15.15 1.97
N ILE A 269 0.74 16.09 1.09
CA ILE A 269 1.45 17.33 1.43
C ILE A 269 0.53 18.26 2.24
N SER A 270 1.04 18.83 3.34
CA SER A 270 0.29 19.84 4.10
C SER A 270 -0.11 21.03 3.23
N ARG A 271 -1.41 21.33 3.17
CA ARG A 271 -1.92 22.50 2.44
C ARG A 271 -1.77 23.81 3.22
N THR A 272 -1.68 23.73 4.54
CA THR A 272 -1.78 24.91 5.43
C THR A 272 -0.46 25.34 6.03
N ASP A 273 0.53 24.44 6.13
CA ASP A 273 1.84 24.74 6.73
C ASP A 273 2.96 24.40 5.75
N ALA A 274 3.71 25.41 5.30
CA ALA A 274 4.83 25.25 4.38
C ALA A 274 6.05 24.58 5.02
N THR A 275 6.21 24.68 6.34
CA THR A 275 7.33 24.07 7.08
C THR A 275 7.20 22.54 7.14
N GLN A 276 5.99 22.03 6.94
CA GLN A 276 5.60 20.62 6.94
C GLN A 276 5.50 20.01 5.53
N ARG A 277 6.21 20.57 4.55
CA ARG A 277 6.19 20.13 3.14
C ARG A 277 7.53 19.55 2.72
N ARG A 278 8.26 18.91 3.63
CA ARG A 278 9.59 18.36 3.36
C ARG A 278 9.57 16.84 3.42
N GLY A 279 10.10 16.19 2.38
CA GLY A 279 10.26 14.74 2.33
C GLY A 279 11.25 14.32 1.26
N HIS A 280 12.00 13.26 1.52
CA HIS A 280 13.07 12.77 0.66
C HIS A 280 12.69 11.42 0.06
N ILE A 281 13.18 11.16 -1.17
CA ILE A 281 13.00 9.87 -1.83
C ILE A 281 14.33 9.41 -2.41
N GLU A 282 14.65 8.15 -2.17
CA GLU A 282 15.69 7.40 -2.88
C GLU A 282 15.02 6.20 -3.55
N VAL A 283 15.01 6.16 -4.89
CA VAL A 283 14.41 5.04 -5.64
C VAL A 283 15.42 4.43 -6.57
N THR A 284 15.50 3.10 -6.60
CA THR A 284 16.23 2.35 -7.62
C THR A 284 15.27 1.42 -8.35
N THR A 285 15.33 1.39 -9.68
CA THR A 285 14.55 0.46 -10.51
C THR A 285 15.46 -0.42 -11.35
N SER A 286 15.05 -1.66 -11.61
CA SER A 286 15.73 -2.53 -12.58
C SER A 286 14.85 -3.66 -13.07
N GLY A 287 14.84 -3.90 -14.38
CA GLY A 287 14.24 -5.10 -14.98
C GLY A 287 12.73 -5.22 -14.79
N ASN A 288 12.01 -4.12 -14.53
CA ASN A 288 10.55 -4.13 -14.51
C ASN A 288 10.02 -4.19 -15.95
N THR A 289 8.86 -4.82 -16.13
CA THR A 289 8.16 -4.86 -17.42
C THR A 289 6.90 -4.03 -17.34
N PHE A 290 6.72 -3.13 -18.31
CA PHE A 290 5.54 -2.31 -18.46
C PHE A 290 4.76 -2.76 -19.68
N SER A 291 3.47 -3.03 -19.51
CA SER A 291 2.59 -3.39 -20.61
C SER A 291 1.31 -2.56 -20.50
N GLN A 292 1.07 -1.68 -21.47
CA GLN A 292 -0.19 -0.96 -21.62
C GLN A 292 -0.52 0.02 -20.47
N SER A 293 0.46 0.74 -19.90
CA SER A 293 0.12 1.85 -19.00
C SER A 293 -0.72 2.90 -19.74
N CYS A 294 -1.89 3.25 -19.20
CA CYS A 294 -2.86 4.06 -19.93
C CYS A 294 -2.38 5.50 -20.14
N GLN A 295 -1.77 6.15 -19.15
CA GLN A 295 -1.24 7.52 -19.31
C GLN A 295 0.25 7.51 -19.60
N ASN A 296 1.02 6.93 -18.69
CA ASN A 296 2.47 6.81 -18.80
C ASN A 296 2.99 5.71 -17.87
N ASP A 297 4.13 5.11 -18.21
CA ASP A 297 4.78 4.11 -17.36
C ASP A 297 5.26 4.71 -16.04
N VAL A 298 5.77 5.96 -16.05
CA VAL A 298 6.38 6.58 -14.88
C VAL A 298 6.01 8.05 -14.74
N LEU A 299 5.60 8.45 -13.54
CA LEU A 299 5.46 9.85 -13.15
C LEU A 299 6.32 10.15 -11.90
N VAL A 300 7.21 11.14 -12.02
CA VAL A 300 8.01 11.69 -10.91
C VAL A 300 7.54 13.09 -10.55
N SER A 301 7.14 13.35 -9.32
CA SER A 301 6.55 14.64 -8.93
C SER A 301 7.02 15.13 -7.56
N LEU A 302 7.54 16.36 -7.51
CA LEU A 302 7.79 17.08 -6.26
C LEU A 302 6.53 17.79 -5.71
N SER A 303 5.36 17.49 -6.28
CA SER A 303 4.03 17.87 -5.81
C SER A 303 3.17 16.62 -5.63
N ASN A 304 1.94 16.77 -5.13
CA ASN A 304 0.94 15.70 -5.23
C ASN A 304 0.67 15.36 -6.71
N SER A 305 0.44 14.08 -7.01
CA SER A 305 0.21 13.56 -8.37
C SER A 305 -0.93 14.25 -9.11
N GLN A 306 -2.05 14.60 -8.45
CA GLN A 306 -3.15 15.33 -9.10
C GLN A 306 -2.72 16.72 -9.57
N THR A 307 -1.83 17.38 -8.81
CA THR A 307 -1.21 18.66 -9.20
C THR A 307 -0.17 18.47 -10.29
N ALA A 308 0.61 17.39 -10.20
CA ALA A 308 1.59 17.03 -11.21
C ALA A 308 0.95 16.86 -12.58
N ILE A 309 -0.23 16.24 -12.67
CA ILE A 309 -0.96 16.00 -13.92
C ILE A 309 -1.92 17.14 -14.32
N GLY A 310 -2.04 18.19 -13.50
CA GLY A 310 -2.86 19.37 -13.81
C GLY A 310 -4.37 19.20 -13.59
N VAL A 311 -4.80 18.16 -12.87
CA VAL A 311 -6.22 17.93 -12.54
C VAL A 311 -6.66 18.72 -11.31
N ALA A 312 -5.73 19.09 -10.43
CA ALA A 312 -6.02 19.92 -9.25
C ALA A 312 -4.87 20.86 -8.90
N THR A 313 -5.17 22.02 -8.33
CA THR A 313 -4.13 22.89 -7.75
C THR A 313 -3.76 22.43 -6.35
N GLY A 314 -2.47 22.40 -6.03
CA GLY A 314 -1.99 21.93 -4.74
C GLY A 314 -0.57 22.41 -4.43
N PRO A 315 -0.15 22.24 -3.16
CA PRO A 315 1.19 22.62 -2.75
C PRO A 315 2.24 21.70 -3.40
N SER A 316 3.47 22.21 -3.45
CA SER A 316 4.67 21.42 -3.74
C SER A 316 5.46 21.21 -2.47
N LEU A 317 6.33 20.21 -2.49
CA LEU A 317 7.36 20.05 -1.48
C LEU A 317 8.30 21.26 -1.49
N VAL A 318 9.01 21.45 -0.38
CA VAL A 318 10.07 22.43 -0.21
C VAL A 318 11.31 21.78 0.37
N ASN A 319 12.49 22.25 -0.05
CA ASN A 319 13.80 21.78 0.43
C ASN A 319 13.95 20.25 0.48
N SER A 320 13.39 19.58 -0.52
CA SER A 320 13.29 18.13 -0.64
C SER A 320 14.24 17.60 -1.71
N THR A 321 14.74 16.38 -1.52
CA THR A 321 15.71 15.76 -2.43
C THR A 321 15.20 14.42 -2.90
N TYR A 322 15.05 14.27 -4.21
CA TYR A 322 14.73 13.00 -4.85
C TYR A 322 15.96 12.51 -5.60
N ASN A 323 16.45 11.34 -5.23
CA ASN A 323 17.55 10.66 -5.90
C ASN A 323 17.03 9.36 -6.52
N ILE A 324 16.94 9.32 -7.85
CA ILE A 324 16.31 8.23 -8.57
C ILE A 324 17.33 7.61 -9.52
N THR A 325 17.48 6.29 -9.43
CA THR A 325 18.28 5.49 -10.35
C THR A 325 17.34 4.60 -11.14
N PHE A 326 17.11 4.93 -12.41
CA PHE A 326 16.35 4.11 -13.33
C PHE A 326 17.26 3.13 -14.06
N GLY A 327 16.84 1.86 -14.06
CA GLY A 327 17.40 0.82 -14.92
C GLY A 327 17.04 1.05 -16.39
N ALA A 328 17.57 0.19 -17.27
CA ALA A 328 17.34 0.28 -18.71
C ALA A 328 15.86 0.09 -19.11
N ASP A 329 15.04 -0.46 -18.21
CA ASP A 329 13.59 -0.62 -18.34
C ASP A 329 12.82 0.71 -18.36
N ILE A 330 13.41 1.82 -17.89
CA ILE A 330 12.75 3.11 -17.76
C ILE A 330 13.60 4.21 -18.40
N PRO A 331 13.40 4.52 -19.70
CA PRO A 331 14.09 5.61 -20.34
C PRO A 331 13.56 6.97 -19.84
N TRP A 332 14.44 7.80 -19.27
CA TRP A 332 14.07 9.09 -18.65
C TRP A 332 13.40 10.08 -19.61
N ASP A 333 13.70 10.02 -20.91
CA ASP A 333 13.04 10.86 -21.92
C ASP A 333 11.56 10.51 -22.12
N LYS A 334 11.11 9.33 -21.67
CA LYS A 334 9.71 8.89 -21.71
C LYS A 334 8.96 9.10 -20.40
N ALA A 335 9.68 9.19 -19.29
CA ALA A 335 9.08 9.47 -17.99
C ALA A 335 8.45 10.87 -17.96
N TRP A 336 7.29 10.97 -17.31
CA TRP A 336 6.67 12.25 -16.97
C TRP A 336 7.28 12.79 -15.68
N PHE A 337 7.38 14.11 -15.59
CA PHE A 337 7.82 14.74 -14.35
C PHE A 337 7.22 16.11 -14.08
N SER A 338 7.20 16.50 -12.80
CA SER A 338 6.87 17.83 -12.30
C SER A 338 7.87 18.26 -11.24
N HIS A 339 8.73 19.22 -11.58
CA HIS A 339 9.77 19.80 -10.73
C HIS A 339 9.61 21.34 -10.67
N PRO A 340 8.75 21.86 -9.78
CA PRO A 340 8.46 23.30 -9.70
C PRO A 340 9.64 24.13 -9.21
N ALA A 341 9.87 25.29 -9.84
CA ALA A 341 10.90 26.24 -9.44
C ALA A 341 10.58 26.96 -8.11
N GLY A 342 11.59 27.59 -7.51
CA GLY A 342 11.43 28.41 -6.29
C GLY A 342 11.13 27.63 -5.00
N THR A 343 11.26 26.30 -5.04
CA THR A 343 10.96 25.41 -3.90
C THR A 343 12.18 24.98 -3.11
N GLY A 344 13.39 25.21 -3.63
CA GLY A 344 14.64 24.68 -3.06
C GLY A 344 14.77 23.16 -3.19
N ASN A 345 13.90 22.51 -3.98
CA ASN A 345 13.97 21.08 -4.21
C ASN A 345 15.12 20.70 -5.16
N THR A 346 15.55 19.45 -5.07
CA THR A 346 16.55 18.86 -5.96
C THR A 346 16.01 17.53 -6.50
N LEU A 347 16.04 17.38 -7.82
CA LEU A 347 15.71 16.13 -8.51
C LEU A 347 16.96 15.63 -9.23
N ILE A 348 17.44 14.45 -8.83
CA ILE A 348 18.58 13.76 -9.42
C ILE A 348 18.07 12.48 -10.06
N VAL A 349 18.36 12.28 -11.34
CA VAL A 349 18.02 11.05 -12.08
C VAL A 349 19.28 10.49 -12.71
N ASN A 350 19.63 9.25 -12.39
CA ASN A 350 20.85 8.58 -12.86
C ASN A 350 22.12 9.43 -12.65
N GLY A 351 22.21 10.09 -11.49
CA GLY A 351 23.33 10.97 -11.13
C GLY A 351 23.31 12.37 -11.75
N LEU A 352 22.33 12.68 -12.62
CA LEU A 352 22.22 13.98 -13.27
C LEU A 352 21.16 14.86 -12.58
N ASN A 353 21.52 16.12 -12.33
CA ASN A 353 20.57 17.11 -11.85
C ASN A 353 19.57 17.45 -12.96
N ILE A 354 18.28 17.30 -12.66
CA ILE A 354 17.20 17.67 -13.55
C ILE A 354 16.76 19.09 -13.25
N ALA A 355 16.81 19.95 -14.27
CA ALA A 355 16.33 21.33 -14.16
C ALA A 355 14.85 21.41 -13.77
N THR A 356 14.45 22.52 -13.18
CA THR A 356 13.04 22.80 -12.89
C THR A 356 12.22 22.85 -14.17
N GLY A 357 11.01 22.32 -14.15
CA GLY A 357 10.11 22.24 -15.30
C GLY A 357 9.09 21.13 -15.14
N SER A 358 8.36 20.84 -16.21
CA SER A 358 7.48 19.66 -16.25
C SER A 358 7.41 19.05 -17.65
N ARG A 359 7.13 17.76 -17.69
CA ARG A 359 6.75 17.00 -18.88
C ARG A 359 5.51 16.19 -18.53
N ARG A 360 4.35 16.60 -19.02
CA ARG A 360 3.05 15.96 -18.74
C ARG A 360 2.09 16.13 -19.91
N ALA A 361 1.26 15.11 -20.16
CA ALA A 361 0.21 15.14 -21.18
C ALA A 361 -0.99 14.30 -20.72
N TYR A 362 -1.49 14.58 -19.51
CA TYR A 362 -2.63 13.83 -18.97
C TYR A 362 -3.86 14.02 -19.85
N ASP A 363 -4.42 12.91 -20.29
CA ASP A 363 -5.59 12.86 -21.14
C ASP A 363 -6.78 12.33 -20.34
N ALA A 364 -7.65 13.24 -19.90
CA ALA A 364 -8.82 12.89 -19.09
C ALA A 364 -9.85 12.06 -19.88
N THR A 365 -9.89 12.22 -21.21
CA THR A 365 -10.86 11.55 -22.09
C THR A 365 -10.35 10.20 -22.61
N ARG A 366 -9.06 9.90 -22.46
CA ARG A 366 -8.50 8.59 -22.77
C ARG A 366 -9.29 7.47 -22.11
N SER A 367 -9.79 6.54 -22.93
CA SER A 367 -10.39 5.29 -22.46
C SER A 367 -9.28 4.29 -22.20
N CYS A 368 -9.26 3.74 -20.99
CA CYS A 368 -8.38 2.64 -20.58
C CYS A 368 -9.27 1.40 -20.46
N THR A 369 -8.89 0.30 -21.09
CA THR A 369 -9.63 -0.96 -21.07
C THR A 369 -8.68 -2.10 -20.80
#